data_AF-A0A4U5N1G9-F1
#
_entry.id   AF-A0A4U5N1G9-F1
#
_cell.length_a   1.000
_cell.length_b   1.000
_cell.length_c   1.000
_cell.angle_alpha   90.00
_cell.angle_beta   90.00
_cell.angle_gamma   90.00
#
_symmetry.space_group_name_H-M   'P 1'
#
loop_
_entity.id
_entity.type
_entity.pdbx_description
1 polymer ?
#
loop_
_entity_poly.entity_id
_entity_poly.type
_entity_poly.pdbx_seq_one_letter_code
_entity_poly.pdbx_strand_id
1 'polypeptide(L)'
;MQKQMQEKLKMGKKYNIFAKDKNEIVSWATELFQTLLKPFSSIKNSDVFLVTYSEDWEQCTQMPSEEKMESALCLVDEKFSEKQKAISNVYKTIQNWALAAKKIKVDKCLKDFVANHKNAFEAANLDPEEVNAACLSELEYIGITKPFGPSDSTSIKLLHLPELE
;
A
#
# COMPACT_ATOMS: atom_id res chain seq x y z
N MET A 1 -60.48 11.10 -32.21
CA MET A 1 -59.09 11.15 -31.70
C MET A 1 -58.23 9.96 -32.12
N GLN A 2 -58.67 8.70 -32.00
CA GLN A 2 -57.83 7.53 -32.33
C GLN A 2 -57.35 7.46 -33.80
N LYS A 3 -58.19 7.83 -34.78
CA LYS A 3 -57.80 7.83 -36.21
C LYS A 3 -56.68 8.83 -36.54
N GLN A 4 -56.74 10.05 -35.99
CA GLN A 4 -55.69 11.07 -36.19
C GLN A 4 -54.36 10.69 -35.52
N MET A 5 -54.40 9.94 -34.41
CA MET A 5 -53.20 9.44 -33.74
C MET A 5 -52.51 8.33 -34.56
N GLN A 6 -53.29 7.44 -35.18
CA GLN A 6 -52.76 6.41 -36.09
C GLN A 6 -52.20 7.00 -37.40
N GLU A 7 -52.81 8.06 -37.94
CA GLU A 7 -52.28 8.77 -39.10
C GLU A 7 -50.98 9.52 -38.79
N LYS A 8 -50.87 10.17 -37.62
CA LYS A 8 -49.61 10.78 -37.16
C LYS A 8 -48.50 9.74 -36.96
N LEU A 9 -48.81 8.56 -36.42
CA LEU A 9 -47.85 7.45 -36.29
C LEU A 9 -47.41 6.89 -37.65
N LYS A 10 -48.33 6.77 -38.62
CA LYS A 10 -48.00 6.34 -39.98
C LYS A 10 -47.16 7.37 -40.73
N MET A 11 -47.48 8.66 -40.60
CA MET A 11 -46.69 9.76 -41.16
C MET A 11 -45.31 9.86 -40.49
N GLY A 12 -45.24 9.74 -39.17
CA GLY A 12 -43.98 9.68 -38.42
C GLY A 12 -43.09 8.52 -38.87
N LYS A 13 -43.66 7.34 -39.15
CA LYS A 13 -42.92 6.21 -39.76
C LYS A 13 -42.53 6.45 -41.22
N LYS A 14 -43.37 7.12 -42.01
CA LYS A 14 -43.13 7.40 -43.44
C LYS A 14 -42.04 8.46 -43.67
N TYR A 15 -41.92 9.43 -42.75
CA TYR A 15 -40.85 10.45 -42.75
C TYR A 15 -39.66 10.07 -41.87
N ASN A 16 -39.64 8.87 -41.28
CA ASN A 16 -38.49 8.33 -40.56
C ASN A 16 -37.40 7.81 -41.53
N ILE A 17 -37.21 8.50 -42.65
CA ILE A 17 -36.23 8.19 -43.68
C ILE A 17 -34.83 8.30 -43.04
N PHE A 18 -34.67 9.24 -42.11
CA PHE A 18 -33.47 9.43 -41.31
C PHE A 18 -33.21 8.35 -40.26
N ALA A 19 -34.17 7.50 -39.86
CA ALA A 19 -33.87 6.43 -38.91
C ALA A 19 -33.08 5.28 -39.53
N LYS A 20 -33.33 4.99 -40.81
CA LYS A 20 -32.55 3.99 -41.56
C LYS A 20 -31.12 4.52 -41.75
N ASP A 21 -30.99 5.75 -42.21
CA ASP A 21 -29.69 6.42 -42.39
C ASP A 21 -28.96 6.59 -41.05
N LYS A 22 -29.67 6.90 -39.97
CA LYS A 22 -29.09 6.97 -38.62
C LYS A 22 -28.56 5.62 -38.16
N ASN A 23 -29.31 4.54 -38.37
CA ASN A 23 -28.84 3.20 -37.98
C ASN A 23 -27.60 2.80 -38.80
N GLU A 24 -27.56 3.16 -40.07
CA GLU A 24 -26.43 2.92 -40.97
C GLU A 24 -25.20 3.75 -40.56
N ILE A 25 -25.38 5.04 -40.25
CA ILE A 25 -24.33 5.92 -39.72
C ILE A 25 -23.82 5.42 -38.38
N VAL A 26 -24.70 4.99 -37.47
CA VAL A 26 -24.32 4.45 -36.16
C VAL A 26 -23.59 3.12 -36.31
N SER A 27 -24.02 2.25 -37.22
CA SER A 27 -23.33 0.99 -37.52
C SER A 27 -21.91 1.24 -38.03
N TRP A 28 -21.78 2.13 -39.02
CA TRP A 28 -20.48 2.53 -39.57
C TRP A 28 -19.57 3.15 -38.51
N ALA A 29 -20.10 4.07 -37.68
CA ALA A 29 -19.34 4.69 -36.61
C ALA A 29 -18.90 3.65 -35.55
N THR A 30 -19.77 2.69 -35.23
CA THR A 30 -19.47 1.61 -34.28
C THR A 30 -18.34 0.72 -34.81
N GLU A 31 -18.38 0.35 -36.10
CA GLU A 31 -17.32 -0.43 -36.74
C GLU A 31 -16.00 0.32 -36.79
N LEU A 32 -16.04 1.63 -37.05
CA LEU A 32 -14.89 2.51 -37.02
C LEU A 32 -14.27 2.59 -35.62
N PHE A 33 -15.08 2.78 -34.57
CA PHE A 33 -14.61 2.79 -33.18
C PHE A 33 -14.07 1.43 -32.75
N GLN A 34 -14.72 0.32 -33.11
CA GLN A 34 -14.24 -1.03 -32.81
C GLN A 34 -12.92 -1.34 -33.51
N THR A 35 -12.68 -0.75 -34.68
CA THR A 35 -11.43 -0.91 -35.43
C THR A 35 -10.32 -0.04 -34.86
N LEU A 36 -10.60 1.23 -34.54
CA LEU A 36 -9.59 2.23 -34.19
C LEU A 36 -9.29 2.35 -32.69
N LEU A 37 -10.29 2.15 -31.83
CA LEU A 37 -10.15 2.28 -30.37
C LEU A 37 -9.88 0.94 -29.68
N LYS A 38 -9.20 0.03 -30.38
CA LYS A 38 -8.76 -1.21 -29.73
C LYS A 38 -7.70 -0.86 -28.68
N PRO A 39 -7.70 -1.55 -27.52
CA PRO A 39 -6.62 -1.39 -26.57
C PRO A 39 -5.30 -1.71 -27.27
N PHE A 40 -4.27 -0.92 -27.03
CA PHE A 40 -3.00 -1.08 -27.74
C PHE A 40 -2.36 -2.46 -27.52
N SER A 41 -2.70 -3.15 -26.42
CA SER A 41 -2.33 -4.53 -26.14
C SER A 41 -2.81 -5.53 -27.21
N SER A 42 -3.77 -5.16 -28.04
CA SER A 42 -4.24 -5.96 -29.18
C SER A 42 -3.37 -5.85 -30.43
N ILE A 43 -2.39 -4.92 -30.45
CA ILE A 43 -1.45 -4.72 -31.55
C ILE A 43 -0.21 -5.58 -31.28
N LYS A 44 0.18 -6.41 -32.24
CA LYS A 44 1.42 -7.19 -32.15
C LYS A 44 2.64 -6.26 -32.02
N ASN A 45 3.56 -6.61 -31.13
CA ASN A 45 4.76 -5.83 -30.81
C ASN A 45 4.48 -4.43 -30.25
N SER A 46 3.31 -4.23 -29.63
CA SER A 46 2.97 -2.98 -28.93
C SER A 46 4.01 -2.59 -27.87
N ASP A 47 4.61 -3.57 -27.21
CA ASP A 47 5.64 -3.39 -26.19
C ASP A 47 6.93 -2.70 -26.70
N VAL A 48 7.15 -2.64 -28.02
CA VAL A 48 8.33 -1.97 -28.61
C VAL A 48 8.19 -0.45 -28.60
N PHE A 49 6.96 0.07 -28.60
CA PHE A 49 6.69 1.51 -28.71
C PHE A 49 5.76 2.06 -27.62
N LEU A 50 5.21 1.19 -26.77
CA LEU A 50 4.42 1.60 -25.61
C LEU A 50 5.16 1.27 -24.33
N VAL A 51 5.38 2.32 -23.54
CA VAL A 51 5.76 2.16 -22.13
C VAL A 51 4.48 1.83 -21.38
N THR A 52 4.34 0.58 -20.99
CA THR A 52 3.25 0.13 -20.12
C THR A 52 3.54 0.54 -18.68
N TYR A 53 2.51 0.50 -17.84
CA TYR A 53 2.71 0.64 -16.40
C TYR A 53 3.71 -0.43 -15.93
N SER A 54 4.67 0.01 -15.12
CA SER A 54 5.65 -0.82 -14.47
C SER A 54 5.65 -0.46 -13.00
N GLU A 55 5.51 -1.48 -12.15
CA GLU A 55 5.62 -1.32 -10.70
C GLU A 55 6.98 -0.71 -10.31
N ASP A 56 8.06 -1.05 -11.04
CA ASP A 56 9.39 -0.47 -10.84
C ASP A 56 9.39 1.05 -11.08
N TRP A 57 8.65 1.53 -12.09
CA TRP A 57 8.53 2.96 -12.38
C TRP A 57 7.70 3.68 -11.32
N GLU A 58 6.63 3.04 -10.85
CA GLU A 58 5.84 3.58 -9.75
C GLU A 58 6.69 3.71 -8.47
N GLN A 59 7.49 2.69 -8.15
CA GLN A 59 8.40 2.73 -7.01
C GLN A 59 9.50 3.79 -7.14
N CYS A 60 9.94 4.11 -8.37
CA CYS A 60 10.93 5.17 -8.62
C CYS A 60 10.34 6.59 -8.56
N THR A 61 9.03 6.72 -8.73
CA THR A 61 8.33 8.02 -8.78
C THR A 61 7.62 8.35 -7.47
N GLN A 62 7.28 7.34 -6.67
CA GLN A 62 6.70 7.51 -5.35
C GLN A 62 7.80 7.57 -4.29
N MET A 63 7.74 8.58 -3.41
CA MET A 63 8.54 8.55 -2.20
C MET A 63 8.17 7.31 -1.36
N PRO A 64 9.12 6.66 -0.70
CA PRO A 64 8.80 5.57 0.21
C PRO A 64 7.81 6.07 1.26
N SER A 65 6.61 5.49 1.27
CA SER A 65 5.59 5.78 2.26
C SER A 65 6.01 5.21 3.62
N GLU A 66 5.51 5.81 4.70
CA GLU A 66 5.65 5.29 6.06
C GLU A 66 5.22 3.81 6.13
N GLU A 67 4.17 3.44 5.39
CA GLU A 67 3.68 2.06 5.24
C GLU A 67 4.75 1.09 4.73
N LYS A 68 5.61 1.49 3.77
CA LYS A 68 6.69 0.63 3.26
C LYS A 68 7.77 0.41 4.32
N MET A 69 8.08 1.44 5.12
CA MET A 69 9.04 1.33 6.22
C MET A 69 8.50 0.41 7.33
N GLU A 70 7.24 0.59 7.73
CA GLU A 70 6.60 -0.29 8.72
C GLU A 70 6.51 -1.74 8.22
N SER A 71 6.16 -1.94 6.95
CA SER A 71 6.15 -3.26 6.32
C SER A 71 7.54 -3.91 6.38
N ALA A 72 8.60 -3.16 6.08
CA ALA A 72 9.97 -3.65 6.17
C ALA A 72 10.38 -4.03 7.60
N LEU A 73 9.93 -3.28 8.61
CA LEU A 73 10.17 -3.60 10.02
C LEU A 73 9.38 -4.83 10.51
N CYS A 74 8.30 -5.20 9.83
CA CYS A 74 7.54 -6.42 10.13
C CYS A 74 8.16 -7.68 9.51
N LEU A 75 8.98 -7.53 8.47
CA LEU A 75 9.67 -8.65 7.81
C LEU A 75 10.77 -9.22 8.70
N VAL A 76 10.76 -10.55 8.83
CA VAL A 76 11.83 -11.32 9.47
C VAL A 76 12.19 -12.44 8.50
N ASP A 77 13.27 -12.25 7.73
CA ASP A 77 13.82 -13.29 6.86
C ASP A 77 14.71 -14.22 7.70
N GLU A 78 14.57 -15.53 7.53
CA GLU A 78 15.40 -16.53 8.20
C GLU A 78 16.89 -16.37 7.87
N LYS A 79 17.20 -15.81 6.69
CA LYS A 79 18.57 -15.54 6.22
C LYS A 79 19.25 -14.39 6.97
N PHE A 80 18.49 -13.57 7.70
CA PHE A 80 19.07 -12.46 8.46
C PHE A 80 19.79 -12.98 9.71
N SER A 81 20.91 -12.34 10.05
CA SER A 81 21.56 -12.53 11.34
C SER A 81 20.66 -12.07 12.50
N GLU A 82 20.88 -12.57 13.71
CA GLU A 82 20.08 -12.16 14.87
C GLU A 82 20.16 -10.65 15.14
N LYS A 83 21.32 -10.03 14.88
CA LYS A 83 21.47 -8.56 14.95
C LYS A 83 20.57 -7.83 13.94
N GLN A 84 20.43 -8.37 12.72
CA GLN A 84 19.56 -7.78 11.70
C GLN A 84 18.07 -8.00 12.01
N LYS A 85 17.71 -9.15 12.59
CA LYS A 85 16.34 -9.41 13.05
C LYS A 85 15.96 -8.57 14.28
N ALA A 86 16.94 -8.08 15.03
CA ALA A 86 16.72 -7.36 16.28
C ALA A 86 15.83 -6.13 16.11
N ILE A 87 16.04 -5.31 15.07
CA ILE A 87 15.21 -4.10 14.86
C ILE A 87 13.74 -4.44 14.67
N SER A 88 13.44 -5.49 13.88
CA SER A 88 12.08 -5.99 13.68
C SER A 88 11.48 -6.55 14.96
N ASN A 89 12.27 -7.26 15.76
CA ASN A 89 11.82 -7.83 17.05
C ASN A 89 11.53 -6.75 18.10
N VAL A 90 12.41 -5.74 18.20
CA VAL A 90 12.22 -4.58 19.07
C VAL A 90 10.98 -3.81 18.62
N TYR A 91 10.83 -3.54 17.32
CA TYR A 91 9.66 -2.87 16.76
C TYR A 91 8.35 -3.61 17.09
N LYS A 92 8.28 -4.93 16.87
CA LYS A 92 7.11 -5.76 17.22
C LYS A 92 6.80 -5.73 18.71
N THR A 93 7.83 -5.74 19.55
CA THR A 93 7.64 -5.61 21.01
C THR A 93 7.01 -4.26 21.35
N ILE A 94 7.49 -3.16 20.76
CA ILE A 94 6.94 -1.82 20.97
C ILE A 94 5.50 -1.73 20.43
N GLN A 95 5.21 -2.29 19.25
CA GLN A 95 3.85 -2.32 18.69
C GLN A 95 2.87 -3.01 19.64
N ASN A 96 3.22 -4.18 20.18
CA ASN A 96 2.39 -4.89 21.15
C ASN A 96 2.08 -4.04 22.39
N TRP A 97 3.07 -3.28 22.87
CA TRP A 97 2.88 -2.35 23.98
C TRP A 97 2.02 -1.14 23.60
N ALA A 98 2.14 -0.61 22.38
CA ALA A 98 1.33 0.51 21.89
C ALA A 98 -0.16 0.18 21.78
N LEU A 99 -0.52 -1.09 21.52
CA LEU A 99 -1.92 -1.53 21.54
C LEU A 99 -2.56 -1.32 22.92
N ALA A 100 -1.79 -1.48 24.00
CA ALA A 100 -2.27 -1.35 25.37
C ALA A 100 -2.09 0.06 25.95
N ALA A 101 -1.04 0.79 25.55
CA ALA A 101 -0.71 2.08 26.14
C ALA A 101 -0.02 3.04 25.16
N LYS A 102 -0.50 4.28 25.11
CA LYS A 102 0.14 5.38 24.35
C LYS A 102 1.53 5.78 24.89
N LYS A 103 1.79 5.51 26.17
CA LYS A 103 3.06 5.78 26.84
C LYS A 103 3.72 4.45 27.20
N ILE A 104 4.84 4.13 26.55
CA ILE A 104 5.54 2.87 26.70
C ILE A 104 6.80 3.11 27.52
N LYS A 105 6.95 2.41 28.65
CA LYS A 105 8.18 2.50 29.46
C LYS A 105 9.28 1.64 28.82
N VAL A 106 10.45 2.23 28.58
CA VAL A 106 11.59 1.56 27.94
C VAL A 106 12.02 0.33 28.73
N ASP A 107 12.15 0.44 30.06
CA ASP A 107 12.55 -0.70 30.92
C ASP A 107 11.60 -1.89 30.84
N LYS A 108 10.30 -1.65 30.64
CA LYS A 108 9.31 -2.73 30.50
C LYS A 108 9.44 -3.42 29.14
N CYS A 109 9.57 -2.61 28.09
CA CYS A 109 9.78 -3.10 26.74
C CYS A 109 11.07 -3.94 26.64
N LEU A 110 12.16 -3.45 27.25
CA LEU A 110 13.42 -4.19 27.34
C LEU A 110 13.24 -5.55 28.04
N LYS A 111 12.55 -5.59 29.19
CA LYS A 111 12.33 -6.86 29.91
C LYS A 111 11.59 -7.89 29.07
N ASP A 112 10.54 -7.47 28.36
CA ASP A 112 9.78 -8.37 27.48
C ASP A 112 10.59 -8.80 26.27
N PHE A 113 11.36 -7.88 25.66
CA PHE A 113 12.26 -8.19 24.56
C PHE A 113 13.31 -9.24 24.97
N VAL A 114 13.97 -9.04 26.11
CA VAL A 114 14.95 -10.00 26.66
C VAL A 114 14.27 -11.33 26.94
N ALA A 115 13.10 -11.35 27.58
CA ALA A 115 12.39 -12.59 27.89
C ALA A 115 12.07 -13.43 26.63
N ASN A 116 11.70 -12.77 25.53
CA ASN A 116 11.29 -13.43 24.30
C ASN A 116 12.47 -13.87 23.41
N HIS A 117 13.64 -13.24 23.54
CA HIS A 117 14.75 -13.45 22.61
C HIS A 117 16.07 -13.88 23.28
N LYS A 118 16.09 -14.07 24.60
CA LYS A 118 17.29 -14.41 25.40
C LYS A 118 18.16 -15.50 24.76
N ASN A 119 17.57 -16.64 24.42
CA ASN A 119 18.30 -17.79 23.89
C ASN A 119 18.96 -17.51 22.53
N ALA A 120 18.32 -16.70 21.68
CA ALA A 120 18.84 -16.35 20.36
C ALA A 120 20.04 -15.41 20.47
N PHE A 121 19.96 -14.41 21.36
CA PHE A 121 21.07 -13.49 21.61
C PHE A 121 22.23 -14.13 22.36
N GLU A 122 21.97 -15.04 23.30
CA GLU A 122 23.01 -15.84 23.95
C GLU A 122 23.79 -16.70 22.94
N ALA A 123 23.08 -17.38 22.02
CA ALA A 123 23.71 -18.16 20.96
C ALA A 123 24.54 -17.30 19.98
N ALA A 124 24.14 -16.04 19.79
CA ALA A 124 24.84 -15.09 18.94
C ALA A 124 25.95 -14.29 19.66
N ASN A 125 26.14 -14.49 20.97
CA ASN A 125 27.07 -13.74 21.82
C ASN A 125 26.86 -12.21 21.74
N LEU A 126 25.59 -11.79 21.82
CA LEU A 126 25.16 -10.39 21.76
C LEU A 126 24.54 -9.97 23.09
N ASP A 127 24.81 -8.74 23.54
CA ASP A 127 24.14 -8.15 24.69
C ASP A 127 22.76 -7.60 24.28
N PRO A 128 21.66 -8.18 24.80
CA PRO A 128 20.31 -7.71 24.48
C PRO A 128 20.05 -6.24 24.86
N GLU A 129 20.69 -5.73 25.92
CA GLU A 129 20.49 -4.36 26.38
C GLU A 129 21.11 -3.35 25.39
N GLU A 130 22.36 -3.62 24.97
CA GLU A 130 23.05 -2.81 23.97
C GLU A 130 22.33 -2.85 22.62
N VAL A 131 21.89 -4.04 22.19
CA VAL A 131 21.15 -4.22 20.94
C VAL A 131 19.82 -3.46 21.00
N ASN A 132 19.06 -3.58 22.09
CA ASN A 132 17.80 -2.87 22.24
C ASN A 132 18.00 -1.35 22.23
N ALA A 133 19.03 -0.83 22.90
CA ALA A 133 19.36 0.59 22.90
C ALA A 133 19.72 1.10 21.48
N ALA A 134 20.50 0.33 20.73
CA ALA A 134 20.84 0.64 19.35
C ALA A 134 19.58 0.66 18.45
N CYS A 135 18.75 -0.39 18.51
CA CYS A 135 17.52 -0.46 17.74
C CYS A 135 16.52 0.66 18.10
N LEU A 136 16.39 1.02 19.37
CA LEU A 136 15.55 2.16 19.77
C LEU A 136 16.04 3.48 19.19
N SER A 137 17.35 3.69 19.17
CA SER A 137 17.96 4.89 18.57
C SER A 137 17.74 4.93 17.06
N GLU A 138 17.87 3.78 16.38
CA GLU A 138 17.58 3.66 14.94
C GLU A 138 16.10 3.93 14.64
N LEU A 139 15.18 3.36 15.43
CA LEU A 139 13.73 3.59 15.29
C LEU A 139 13.35 5.07 15.53
N GLU A 140 14.03 5.76 16.45
CA GLU A 140 13.85 7.20 16.65
C GLU A 140 14.39 8.00 15.46
N TYR A 141 15.56 7.63 14.94
CA TYR A 141 16.20 8.28 13.80
C TYR A 141 15.34 8.22 12.53
N ILE A 142 14.73 7.06 12.25
CA ILE A 142 13.83 6.90 11.10
C ILE A 142 12.41 7.44 11.36
N GLY A 143 12.14 7.98 12.55
CA GLY A 143 10.87 8.63 12.87
C GLY A 143 9.72 7.70 13.21
N ILE A 144 9.99 6.45 13.62
CA ILE A 144 8.95 5.49 14.04
C ILE A 144 8.56 5.72 15.50
N THR A 145 9.56 5.93 16.35
CA THR A 145 9.37 6.22 17.78
C THR A 145 9.84 7.64 18.12
N LYS A 146 9.29 8.20 19.21
CA LYS A 146 9.85 9.40 19.85
C LYS A 146 9.78 9.28 21.37
N PRO A 147 10.66 9.99 22.09
CA PRO A 147 10.48 10.22 23.51
C PRO A 147 9.08 10.78 23.79
N PHE A 148 8.45 10.32 24.87
CA PHE A 148 7.07 10.70 25.19
C PHE A 148 6.94 12.21 25.45
N GLY A 149 7.98 12.82 26.01
CA GLY A 149 8.08 14.26 26.24
C GLY A 149 9.53 14.74 26.28
N PRO A 150 9.76 16.06 26.26
CA PRO A 150 11.09 16.67 26.14
C PRO A 150 12.02 16.39 27.32
N SER A 151 11.49 15.94 28.45
CA SER A 151 12.24 15.57 29.66
C SER A 151 12.02 14.13 30.09
N ASP A 152 11.32 13.31 29.30
CA ASP A 152 11.03 11.90 29.61
C ASP A 152 11.84 10.99 28.69
N SER A 153 13.07 10.71 29.11
CA SER A 153 13.97 9.77 28.43
C SER A 153 13.67 8.31 28.73
N THR A 154 12.71 8.03 29.64
CA THR A 154 12.41 6.67 30.12
C THR A 154 11.18 6.08 29.45
N SER A 155 10.50 6.87 28.63
CA SER A 155 9.28 6.46 27.95
C SER A 155 9.25 6.92 26.51
N ILE A 156 8.75 6.05 25.64
CA ILE A 156 8.59 6.31 24.22
C ILE A 156 7.11 6.24 23.84
N LYS A 157 6.80 6.74 22.65
CA LYS A 157 5.55 6.51 21.94
C LYS A 157 5.84 6.15 20.48
N LEU A 158 5.01 5.29 19.92
CA LEU A 158 4.91 5.11 18.48
C LEU A 158 4.22 6.34 17.87
N LEU A 159 4.76 6.86 16.76
CA LEU A 159 4.15 7.98 16.06
C LEU A 159 2.92 7.57 15.26
N HIS A 160 2.95 6.35 14.73
CA HIS A 160 1.87 5.74 13.98
C HIS A 160 1.40 4.52 14.78
N LEU A 161 0.14 4.53 15.17
CA LEU A 161 -0.46 3.39 15.87
C LEU A 161 -0.78 2.32 14.83
N PRO A 162 -0.43 1.05 15.08
CA PRO A 162 -0.85 -0.03 14.20
C PRO A 162 -2.38 -0.05 14.14
N GLU A 163 -2.94 -0.08 12.94
CA GLU A 163 -4.37 -0.25 12.75
C GLU A 163 -4.78 -1.61 13.33
N LEU A 164 -5.77 -1.60 14.22
CA LEU A 164 -6.37 -2.83 14.75
C LEU A 164 -7.23 -3.43 13.62
N GLU A 165 -6.69 -4.44 12.93
CA GLU A 165 -7.49 -5.33 12.06
C GLU A 165 -8.46 -6.21 12.88
#